data_AF-A0A935MXZ5-F1
#
_entry.id   AF-A0A935MXZ5-F1
#
_cell.length_a   1.000
_cell.length_b   1.000
_cell.length_c   1.000
_cell.angle_alpha   90.00
_cell.angle_beta   90.00
_cell.angle_gamma   90.00
#
_symmetry.space_group_name_H-M   'P 1'
#
loop_
_entity.id
_entity.type
_entity.pdbx_description
1 polymer ?
#
loop_
_entity_poly.entity_id
_entity_poly.type
_entity_poly.pdbx_seq_one_letter_code
_entity_poly.pdbx_strand_id
1 'polypeptide(L)'
;MKYLCTAATDLEELIGHECTTENGSVFTYGPLPQAMLNDEELVLENSAALPVMMAAKLHVLCISLFISEIAVRIQAGEHFRLLLH
;
A
#
# COMPACT_ATOMS: atom_id res chain seq x y z
N MET A 1 10.17 5.59 2.81
CA MET A 1 10.23 4.12 2.62
C MET A 1 10.59 3.72 1.17
N LYS A 2 11.26 2.57 0.98
CA LYS A 2 11.47 1.93 -0.32
C LYS A 2 10.93 0.50 -0.31
N TYR A 3 10.39 0.04 -1.43
CA TYR A 3 9.87 -1.31 -1.58
C TYR A 3 10.20 -1.84 -2.99
N LEU A 4 10.81 -3.03 -3.06
CA LEU A 4 11.22 -3.65 -4.33
C LEU A 4 10.08 -4.48 -4.92
N CYS A 5 9.52 -4.02 -6.04
CA CYS A 5 8.49 -4.75 -6.76
C CYS A 5 9.05 -5.96 -7.49
N THR A 6 8.30 -7.06 -7.43
CA THR A 6 8.56 -8.29 -8.19
C THR A 6 7.36 -8.59 -9.10
N ALA A 7 7.50 -9.56 -10.00
CA ALA A 7 6.40 -10.02 -10.84
C ALA A 7 5.24 -10.65 -10.02
N ALA A 8 5.47 -10.97 -8.75
CA ALA A 8 4.45 -11.49 -7.83
C ALA A 8 3.79 -10.38 -6.98
N THR A 9 4.32 -9.16 -6.99
CA THR A 9 3.77 -8.06 -6.17
C THR A 9 2.38 -7.70 -6.63
N ASP A 10 1.43 -7.74 -5.70
CA ASP A 10 0.02 -7.40 -5.93
C ASP A 10 -0.49 -6.33 -4.94
N LEU A 11 -1.80 -6.02 -5.00
CA LEU A 11 -2.39 -5.05 -4.07
C LEU A 11 -2.46 -5.57 -2.65
N GLU A 12 -2.64 -6.88 -2.45
CA GLU A 12 -2.72 -7.46 -1.12
C GLU A 12 -1.39 -7.31 -0.40
N GLU A 13 -0.28 -7.48 -1.11
CA GLU A 13 1.05 -7.19 -0.58
C GLU A 13 1.26 -5.69 -0.32
N LEU A 14 0.88 -4.81 -1.25
CA LEU A 14 1.11 -3.37 -1.14
C LEU A 14 0.21 -2.69 -0.10
N ILE A 15 -1.04 -3.13 0.06
CA ILE A 15 -2.03 -2.59 0.99
C ILE A 15 -1.97 -3.33 2.34
N GLY A 16 -1.68 -4.63 2.33
CA GLY A 16 -1.77 -5.48 3.49
C GLY A 16 -3.00 -6.38 3.46
N HIS A 17 -3.05 -7.28 4.42
CA HIS A 17 -4.07 -8.32 4.52
C HIS A 17 -4.41 -8.64 5.97
N GLU A 18 -5.57 -9.27 6.16
CA GLU A 18 -5.98 -9.82 7.43
C GLU A 18 -5.29 -11.17 7.69
N CYS A 19 -4.63 -11.30 8.83
CA CYS A 19 -4.01 -12.53 9.29
C CYS A 19 -4.78 -13.09 10.49
N THR A 20 -5.11 -14.38 10.45
CA THR A 20 -5.67 -15.08 11.62
C THR A 20 -4.55 -15.43 12.60
N THR A 21 -4.71 -15.02 13.85
CA THR A 21 -3.80 -15.36 14.96
C THR A 21 -4.56 -16.14 16.05
N GLU A 22 -3.83 -16.69 17.02
CA GLU A 22 -4.44 -17.38 18.18
C GLU A 22 -5.38 -16.46 18.99
N ASN A 23 -5.19 -15.15 18.91
CA ASN A 23 -5.97 -14.14 19.62
C ASN A 23 -7.06 -13.48 18.75
N GLY A 24 -7.34 -14.02 17.57
CA GLY A 24 -8.28 -13.48 16.59
C GLY A 24 -7.60 -12.91 15.35
N SER A 25 -8.36 -12.17 14.53
CA SER A 25 -7.84 -11.59 13.30
C SER A 25 -7.12 -10.25 13.54
N VAL A 26 -5.97 -10.07 12.88
CA VAL A 26 -5.20 -8.82 12.89
C VAL A 26 -4.91 -8.40 11.46
N PHE A 27 -5.18 -7.14 11.14
CA PHE A 27 -4.79 -6.59 9.85
C PHE A 27 -3.34 -6.11 9.88
N THR A 28 -2.52 -6.62 8.96
CA THR A 28 -1.13 -6.21 8.80
C THR A 28 -1.03 -5.25 7.62
N TYR A 29 -0.67 -3.99 7.87
CA TYR A 29 -0.50 -3.01 6.81
C TYR A 29 0.69 -3.35 5.90
N GLY A 30 0.45 -3.20 4.59
CA GLY A 30 1.51 -3.19 3.59
C GLY A 30 2.23 -1.84 3.52
N PRO A 31 3.24 -1.72 2.64
CA PRO A 31 4.07 -0.52 2.51
C PRO A 31 3.28 0.74 2.19
N LEU A 32 2.18 0.65 1.41
CA LEU A 32 1.40 1.82 1.01
C LEU A 32 0.68 2.49 2.18
N PRO A 33 -0.23 1.82 2.91
CA PRO A 33 -0.87 2.42 4.07
C PRO A 33 0.15 2.80 5.16
N GLN A 34 1.24 2.06 5.32
CA GLN A 34 2.27 2.41 6.30
C GLN A 34 2.96 3.74 5.97
N ALA A 35 3.33 3.95 4.70
CA ALA A 35 3.90 5.23 4.26
C ALA A 35 2.88 6.38 4.35
N MET A 36 1.60 6.13 4.05
CA MET A 36 0.54 7.13 4.21
C MET A 36 0.33 7.53 5.67
N LEU A 37 0.30 6.56 6.60
CA LEU A 37 0.15 6.81 8.04
C LEU A 37 1.34 7.58 8.63
N ASN A 38 2.54 7.32 8.12
CA ASN A 38 3.76 8.01 8.53
C ASN A 38 3.98 9.36 7.82
N ASP A 39 3.09 9.72 6.88
CA ASP A 39 3.23 10.90 6.01
C ASP A 39 4.61 10.99 5.33
N GLU A 40 5.10 9.87 4.81
CA GLU A 40 6.42 9.77 4.17
C GLU A 40 6.34 9.35 2.69
N GLU A 41 7.43 9.52 1.97
CA GLU A 41 7.52 9.05 0.58
C GLU A 41 7.63 7.52 0.51
N LEU A 42 6.89 6.90 -0.41
CA LEU A 42 7.07 5.50 -0.79
C LEU A 42 7.65 5.42 -2.21
N VAL A 43 8.83 4.83 -2.33
CA VAL A 43 9.42 4.49 -3.63
C VAL A 43 9.17 3.03 -3.95
N LEU A 44 8.43 2.75 -5.01
CA LEU A 44 8.31 1.42 -5.58
C LEU A 44 9.43 1.22 -6.60
N GLU A 45 10.49 0.54 -6.18
CA GLU A 45 11.63 0.20 -7.02
C GLU A 45 11.29 -0.96 -7.95
N ASN A 46 11.75 -0.92 -9.20
CA ASN A 46 11.39 -1.91 -10.22
C ASN A 46 9.87 -1.96 -10.48
N SER A 47 9.22 -0.80 -10.42
CA SER A 47 7.78 -0.63 -10.66
C SER A 47 7.33 -1.11 -12.05
N ALA A 48 8.26 -1.24 -13.01
CA ALA A 48 8.03 -1.86 -14.31
C ALA A 48 7.62 -3.36 -14.23
N ALA A 49 7.89 -4.03 -13.10
CA ALA A 49 7.40 -5.39 -12.85
C ALA A 49 5.90 -5.45 -12.51
N LEU A 50 5.30 -4.32 -12.15
CA LEU A 50 3.88 -4.25 -11.84
C LEU A 50 3.03 -4.25 -13.12
N PRO A 51 1.85 -4.89 -13.12
CA PRO A 51 0.90 -4.77 -14.22
C PRO A 51 0.49 -3.30 -14.44
N VAL A 52 0.32 -2.87 -15.68
CA VAL A 52 -0.09 -1.47 -16.02
C VAL A 52 -1.36 -1.04 -15.28
N MET A 53 -2.32 -1.94 -15.14
CA MET A 53 -3.56 -1.70 -14.39
C MET A 53 -3.30 -1.40 -12.90
N MET A 54 -2.24 -1.97 -12.33
CA MET A 54 -1.83 -1.75 -10.95
C MET A 54 -1.36 -0.31 -10.73
N ALA A 55 -0.50 0.18 -11.62
CA ALA A 55 0.01 1.55 -11.56
C ALA A 55 -1.12 2.60 -11.63
N ALA A 56 -2.15 2.33 -12.43
CA ALA A 56 -3.35 3.18 -12.52
C ALA A 56 -4.17 3.16 -11.22
N LYS A 57 -4.35 1.99 -10.59
CA LYS A 57 -5.04 1.88 -9.29
C LYS A 57 -4.28 2.60 -8.18
N LEU A 58 -2.96 2.44 -8.15
CA LEU A 58 -2.10 3.09 -7.16
C LEU A 58 -2.25 4.62 -7.17
N HIS A 59 -2.37 5.25 -8.34
CA HIS A 59 -2.61 6.69 -8.44
C HIS A 59 -3.88 7.14 -7.70
N VAL A 60 -4.95 6.35 -7.75
CA VAL A 60 -6.21 6.65 -7.06
C VAL A 60 -6.09 6.39 -5.56
N LEU A 61 -5.48 5.26 -5.18
CA LEU A 61 -5.32 4.85 -3.78
C LEU A 61 -4.42 5.82 -2.98
N CYS A 62 -3.50 6.52 -3.66
CA CYS A 62 -2.62 7.52 -3.06
C CYS A 62 -3.32 8.80 -2.58
N ILE A 63 -4.60 8.99 -2.86
CA ILE A 63 -5.38 10.14 -2.38
C ILE A 63 -6.07 9.79 -1.05
N SER A 64 -6.75 8.65 -1.03
CA SER A 64 -7.52 8.14 0.11
C SER A 64 -7.66 6.64 -0.04
N LEU A 65 -7.23 5.91 0.98
CA LEU A 65 -7.32 4.46 1.03
C LEU A 65 -8.38 4.07 2.06
N PHE A 66 -9.35 3.26 1.66
CA PHE A 66 -10.31 2.66 2.59
C PHE A 66 -10.08 1.16 2.63
N ILE A 67 -9.80 0.64 3.83
CA ILE A 67 -9.57 -0.78 4.10
C ILE A 67 -10.83 -1.31 4.77
N SER A 68 -11.57 -2.14 4.04
CA SER A 68 -12.88 -2.65 4.45
C SER A 68 -12.83 -3.58 5.66
N GLU A 69 -11.79 -4.40 5.73
CA GLU A 69 -11.55 -5.46 6.71
C GLU A 69 -11.55 -4.90 8.13
N ILE A 70 -11.00 -3.69 8.30
CA ILE A 70 -10.92 -2.98 9.58
C ILE A 70 -11.77 -1.71 9.61
N ALA A 71 -12.55 -1.45 8.56
CA ALA A 71 -13.35 -0.24 8.37
C ALA A 71 -12.57 1.07 8.59
N VAL A 72 -11.29 1.12 8.22
CA VAL A 72 -10.41 2.28 8.40
C VAL A 72 -10.24 3.02 7.09
N ARG A 73 -10.35 4.36 7.15
CA ARG A 73 -9.93 5.27 6.08
C ARG A 73 -8.61 5.92 6.45
N ILE A 74 -7.63 5.81 5.55
CA ILE A 74 -6.34 6.47 5.63
C ILE A 74 -6.30 7.54 4.56
N GLN A 75 -6.23 8.80 4.98
CA GLN A 75 -6.05 9.93 4.07
C GLN A 75 -4.56 10.14 3.86
N ALA A 76 -4.14 10.42 2.62
CA ALA A 76 -2.76 10.85 2.39
C ALA A 76 -2.50 12.18 3.11
N GLY A 77 -1.39 12.25 3.85
CA GLY A 77 -0.92 13.49 4.44
C GLY A 77 -0.28 14.42 3.41
N GLU A 78 0.15 15.59 3.87
CA GLU A 78 0.69 16.65 2.99
C GLU A 78 2.04 16.27 2.36
N HIS A 79 2.82 15.43 3.04
CA HIS A 79 4.18 15.05 2.66
C HIS A 79 4.25 13.68 1.99
N PHE A 80 3.20 12.86 2.10
CA PHE A 80 3.11 11.58 1.41
C PHE A 80 3.27 11.75 -0.11
N ARG A 81 4.14 10.93 -0.69
CA ARG A 81 4.33 10.82 -2.15
C ARG A 81 4.52 9.35 -2.53
N LEU A 82 3.92 8.93 -3.63
CA LEU A 82 4.25 7.64 -4.25
C LEU A 82 5.10 7.89 -5.48
N LEU A 83 6.29 7.29 -5.52
CA LEU A 83 7.24 7.37 -6.62
C LEU A 83 7.38 5.99 -7.26
N LEU A 84 7.22 5.91 -8.59
CA LEU A 84 7.37 4.68 -9.37
C LEU A 84 8.70 4.75 -10.11
N HIS A 85 9.68 3.93 -9.70
CA HIS A 85 11.04 3.89 -10.27
C HIS A 85 11.33 2.56 -10.97
#